data_AF-A0A554L4T2-F1
#
_entry.id   AF-A0A554L4T2-F1
#
_cell.length_a   1.000
_cell.length_b   1.000
_cell.length_c   1.000
_cell.angle_alpha   90.00
_cell.angle_beta   90.00
_cell.angle_gamma   90.00
#
_symmetry.space_group_name_H-M   'P 1'
#
loop_
_entity.id
_entity.type
_entity.pdbx_description
1 polymer ?
#
loop_
_entity_poly.entity_id
_entity_poly.type
_entity_poly.pdbx_seq_one_letter_code
_entity_poly.pdbx_strand_id
1 'polypeptide(L)'
;MDDLNRQIIELKARRDQIAEKNFRGVLSDTLAKELLDKNEKKESELTLELHSYQNNQEDIMKIVRHSLSILEDIGSAWLRVDLQVKKRFQKFLFPQGLPFNGDNFGTPILAYCIKPKWSITPQKSLIVPARIRTF
;
A
#
# COMPACT_ATOMS: atom_id res chain seq x y z
N MET A 1 9.99 6.41 0.49
CA MET A 1 9.45 7.69 0.01
C MET A 1 10.21 8.85 0.64
N ASP A 2 10.27 8.92 1.98
CA ASP A 2 11.03 9.98 2.69
C ASP A 2 12.51 10.00 2.35
N ASP A 3 13.12 8.82 2.17
CA ASP A 3 14.53 8.70 1.78
C ASP A 3 14.81 9.25 0.38
N LEU A 4 13.98 8.91 -0.63
CA LEU A 4 14.12 9.44 -1.99
C LEU A 4 13.89 10.97 -2.04
N ASN A 5 12.90 11.48 -1.32
CA ASN A 5 12.67 12.92 -1.21
C ASN A 5 13.86 13.64 -0.56
N ARG A 6 14.44 13.04 0.49
CA ARG A 6 15.65 13.54 1.13
C ARG A 6 16.82 13.57 0.16
N GLN A 7 17.03 12.50 -0.61
CA GLN A 7 18.09 12.45 -1.62
C GLN A 7 17.90 13.52 -2.71
N ILE A 8 16.67 13.76 -3.17
CA ILE A 8 16.37 14.85 -4.13
C ILE A 8 16.70 16.22 -3.54
N ILE A 9 16.36 16.47 -2.26
CA ILE A 9 16.70 17.72 -1.56
C ILE A 9 18.23 17.88 -1.44
N GLU A 10 18.95 16.81 -1.11
CA GLU A 10 20.41 16.81 -1.04
C GLU A 10 21.07 17.09 -2.40
N LEU A 11 20.54 16.54 -3.50
CA LEU A 11 21.01 16.83 -4.85
C LEU A 11 20.75 18.30 -5.25
N LYS A 12 19.61 18.89 -4.86
CA LYS A 12 19.34 20.32 -5.07
C LYS A 12 20.33 21.20 -4.31
N ALA A 13 20.58 20.90 -3.04
CA ALA A 13 21.58 21.61 -2.25
C ALA A 13 22.99 21.48 -2.86
N ARG A 14 23.33 20.29 -3.39
CA ARG A 14 24.59 20.05 -4.09
C ARG A 14 24.71 20.87 -5.37
N ARG A 15 23.61 21.03 -6.13
CA ARG A 15 23.56 21.86 -7.34
C ARG A 15 23.91 23.31 -7.01
N ASP A 16 23.30 23.84 -5.96
CA ASP A 16 23.51 25.23 -5.54
C ASP A 16 24.96 25.43 -5.05
N GLN A 17 25.55 24.43 -4.37
CA GLN A 17 26.97 24.45 -4.00
C GLN A 17 27.92 24.40 -5.20
N ILE A 18 27.60 23.63 -6.25
CA ILE A 18 28.41 23.57 -7.48
C ILE A 18 28.37 24.93 -8.18
N ALA A 19 27.18 25.53 -8.29
CA ALA A 19 27.01 26.85 -8.90
C ALA A 19 27.81 27.93 -8.15
N GLU A 20 27.74 27.94 -6.82
CA GLU A 20 28.49 28.89 -5.99
C GLU A 20 30.01 28.71 -6.13
N LYS A 21 30.50 27.47 -6.18
CA LYS A 21 31.93 27.18 -6.37
C LYS A 21 32.43 27.55 -7.76
N ASN A 22 31.60 27.39 -8.80
CA ASN A 22 31.94 27.89 -10.13
C ASN A 22 31.98 29.43 -10.14
N PHE A 23 30.95 30.09 -9.59
CA PHE A 23 30.91 31.56 -9.52
C PHE A 23 32.13 32.16 -8.80
N ARG A 24 32.63 31.50 -7.75
CA ARG A 24 33.85 31.89 -7.03
C ARG A 24 35.17 31.55 -7.75
N GLY A 25 35.10 30.96 -8.94
CA GLY A 25 36.27 30.51 -9.71
C GLY A 25 37.00 29.31 -9.12
N VAL A 26 36.40 28.60 -8.17
CA VAL A 26 36.99 27.40 -7.53
C VAL A 26 36.89 26.18 -8.44
N LEU A 27 35.84 26.13 -9.28
CA LEU A 27 35.64 25.11 -10.30
C LEU A 27 35.79 25.75 -11.68
N SER A 28 36.37 25.01 -12.63
CA SER A 28 36.30 25.40 -14.05
C SER A 28 34.88 25.21 -14.58
N ASP A 29 34.49 25.99 -15.58
CA ASP A 29 33.19 25.85 -16.24
C ASP A 29 32.96 24.44 -16.78
N THR A 30 34.01 23.80 -17.31
CA THR A 30 33.96 22.42 -17.82
C THR A 30 33.62 21.42 -16.73
N LEU A 31 34.30 21.51 -15.58
CA LEU A 31 34.08 20.60 -14.45
C LEU A 31 32.74 20.87 -13.76
N ALA A 32 32.35 22.13 -13.64
CA ALA A 32 31.05 22.52 -13.12
C ALA A 32 29.91 21.97 -13.99
N LYS A 33 30.02 22.07 -15.31
CA LYS A 33 29.06 21.49 -16.26
C LYS A 33 28.95 19.98 -16.10
N GLU A 34 30.06 19.24 -16.06
CA GLU A 34 30.03 17.79 -15.85
C GLU A 34 29.37 17.39 -14.53
N LEU A 35 29.61 18.15 -13.45
CA LEU A 35 29.02 17.88 -12.14
C LEU A 35 27.52 18.19 -12.13
N LEU A 36 27.10 19.26 -12.80
CA LEU A 36 25.68 19.60 -12.96
C LEU A 36 24.96 18.53 -13.78
N ASP A 37 25.51 18.12 -14.92
CA ASP A 37 24.91 17.08 -15.78
C ASP A 37 24.74 15.75 -15.02
N LYS A 38 25.73 15.35 -14.21
CA LYS A 38 25.63 14.16 -13.34
C LYS A 38 24.55 14.29 -12.29
N ASN A 39 24.42 15.49 -11.70
CA ASN A 39 23.44 15.77 -10.66
C ASN A 39 22.01 15.74 -11.24
N GLU A 40 21.82 16.34 -12.41
CA GLU A 40 20.55 16.39 -13.14
C GLU A 40 20.08 15.00 -13.57
N LYS A 41 21.02 14.17 -14.07
CA LYS A 41 20.74 12.77 -14.39
C LYS A 41 20.27 12.00 -13.16
N LYS A 42 20.94 12.18 -12.01
CA LYS A 42 20.59 11.49 -10.76
C LYS A 42 19.24 11.94 -10.22
N GLU A 43 18.94 13.24 -10.30
CA GLU A 43 17.64 13.80 -9.91
C GLU A 43 16.53 13.19 -10.78
N SER A 44 16.73 13.16 -12.11
CA SER A 44 15.76 12.55 -13.04
C SER A 44 15.50 11.07 -12.75
N GLU A 45 16.54 10.29 -12.43
CA GLU A 45 16.40 8.88 -12.06
C GLU A 45 15.53 8.70 -10.79
N LEU A 46 15.83 9.47 -9.74
CA LEU A 46 15.11 9.39 -8.47
C LEU A 46 13.66 9.89 -8.59
N THR A 47 13.41 10.92 -9.39
CA THR A 47 12.06 11.42 -9.65
C THR A 47 11.21 10.39 -10.39
N LEU A 48 11.77 9.70 -11.40
CA LEU A 48 11.08 8.61 -12.08
C LEU A 48 10.73 7.45 -11.13
N GLU A 49 11.67 7.07 -10.26
CA GLU A 49 11.44 6.04 -9.26
C GLU A 49 10.31 6.44 -8.30
N LEU A 50 10.32 7.69 -7.83
CA LEU A 50 9.29 8.23 -6.95
C LEU A 50 7.90 8.23 -7.59
N HIS A 51 7.80 8.64 -8.85
CA HIS A 51 6.54 8.57 -9.60
C HIS A 51 6.04 7.14 -9.78
N SER A 52 6.94 6.16 -9.98
CA SER A 52 6.55 4.76 -10.07
C SER A 52 5.91 4.24 -8.77
N TYR A 53 6.44 4.63 -7.60
CA TYR A 53 5.84 4.29 -6.32
C TYR A 53 4.48 4.97 -6.09
N GLN A 54 4.35 6.25 -6.49
CA GLN A 54 3.09 6.98 -6.39
C GLN A 54 1.99 6.34 -7.25
N ASN A 55 2.29 5.99 -8.50
CA ASN A 55 1.34 5.30 -9.38
C ASN A 55 0.89 3.96 -8.77
N ASN A 56 1.84 3.16 -8.27
CA ASN A 56 1.52 1.90 -7.62
C ASN A 56 0.62 2.09 -6.39
N GLN A 57 0.87 3.13 -5.58
CA GLN A 57 0.05 3.43 -4.41
C GLN A 57 -1.37 3.86 -4.79
N GLU A 58 -1.52 4.68 -5.83
CA GLU A 58 -2.83 5.10 -6.33
C GLU A 58 -3.64 3.90 -6.86
N ASP A 59 -2.99 3.00 -7.61
CA ASP A 59 -3.60 1.78 -8.10
C ASP A 59 -4.06 0.87 -6.96
N ILE A 60 -3.23 0.67 -5.94
CA ILE A 60 -3.60 -0.09 -4.73
C ILE A 60 -4.82 0.53 -4.06
N MET A 61 -4.82 1.85 -3.85
CA MET A 61 -5.94 2.53 -3.21
C MET A 61 -7.23 2.46 -4.04
N LYS A 62 -7.13 2.47 -5.36
CA LYS A 62 -8.27 2.25 -6.26
C LYS A 62 -8.84 0.85 -6.10
N ILE A 63 -7.99 -0.17 -6.06
CA ILE A 63 -8.41 -1.57 -5.85
C ILE A 63 -9.08 -1.74 -4.48
N VAL A 64 -8.51 -1.17 -3.42
CA VAL A 64 -9.06 -1.25 -2.06
C VAL A 64 -10.43 -0.57 -1.99
N ARG A 65 -10.56 0.67 -2.49
CA ARG A 65 -11.85 1.39 -2.51
C ARG A 65 -12.92 0.64 -3.29
N HIS A 66 -12.56 0.09 -4.46
CA HIS A 66 -13.48 -0.71 -5.24
C HIS A 66 -13.93 -1.95 -4.45
N SER A 67 -12.98 -2.66 -3.82
CA SER A 67 -13.27 -3.85 -3.02
C SER A 67 -14.18 -3.54 -1.82
N LEU A 68 -13.95 -2.41 -1.14
CA LEU A 68 -14.80 -1.97 -0.02
C LEU A 68 -16.22 -1.63 -0.49
N SER A 69 -16.37 -0.94 -1.62
CA SER A 69 -17.69 -0.66 -2.19
C SER A 69 -18.46 -1.95 -2.52
N ILE A 70 -17.78 -3.00 -2.97
CA ILE A 70 -18.38 -4.33 -3.17
C ILE A 70 -18.80 -4.97 -1.83
N LEU A 71 -18.04 -4.74 -0.76
CA LEU A 71 -18.36 -5.26 0.58
C LEU A 71 -19.50 -4.48 1.27
N GLU A 72 -19.72 -3.22 0.92
CA GLU A 72 -20.85 -2.42 1.43
C GLU A 72 -22.20 -2.89 0.86
N ASP A 73 -22.23 -3.31 -0.41
CA ASP A 73 -23.44 -3.80 -1.08
C ASP A 73 -23.18 -5.15 -1.77
N ILE A 74 -22.90 -6.14 -0.92
CA ILE A 74 -22.56 -7.51 -1.33
C ILE A 74 -23.68 -8.17 -2.12
N GLY A 75 -24.94 -7.96 -1.70
CA GLY A 75 -26.11 -8.59 -2.32
C GLY A 75 -26.25 -8.17 -3.78
N SER A 76 -26.20 -6.86 -4.05
CA SER A 76 -26.33 -6.36 -5.42
C SER A 76 -25.09 -6.67 -6.26
N ALA A 77 -23.90 -6.65 -5.67
CA ALA A 77 -22.68 -7.09 -6.36
C ALA A 77 -22.77 -8.55 -6.79
N TRP A 78 -23.28 -9.43 -5.94
CA TRP A 78 -23.49 -10.84 -6.27
C TRP A 78 -24.49 -11.03 -7.41
N LEU A 79 -25.56 -10.25 -7.47
CA LEU A 79 -26.57 -10.37 -8.53
C LEU A 79 -26.01 -10.06 -9.93
N ARG A 80 -25.10 -9.09 -10.02
CA ARG A 80 -24.55 -8.55 -11.28
C ARG A 80 -23.45 -9.40 -11.92
N VAL A 81 -22.91 -10.40 -11.23
CA VAL A 81 -21.79 -11.22 -11.73
C VAL A 81 -22.24 -12.58 -12.26
N ASP A 82 -21.39 -13.20 -13.07
CA ASP A 82 -21.66 -14.52 -13.65
C ASP A 82 -21.66 -15.65 -12.61
N LEU A 83 -22.12 -16.84 -13.02
CA LEU A 83 -22.24 -18.00 -12.13
C LEU A 83 -20.90 -18.46 -11.53
N GLN A 84 -19.79 -18.35 -12.28
CA GLN A 84 -18.48 -18.76 -11.77
C GLN A 84 -18.03 -17.82 -10.65
N VAL A 85 -18.19 -16.51 -10.86
CA VAL A 85 -17.89 -15.50 -9.84
C VAL A 85 -18.82 -15.66 -8.64
N LYS A 86 -20.12 -15.88 -8.85
CA LYS A 86 -21.11 -16.13 -7.78
C LYS A 86 -20.68 -17.27 -6.86
N LYS A 87 -20.24 -18.41 -7.43
CA LYS A 87 -19.77 -19.57 -6.67
C LYS A 87 -18.53 -19.25 -5.83
N ARG A 88 -17.54 -18.56 -6.41
CA ARG A 88 -16.35 -18.12 -5.66
C ARG A 88 -16.70 -17.13 -4.56
N PHE A 89 -17.60 -16.20 -4.83
CA PHE A 89 -18.05 -15.19 -3.88
C PHE A 89 -18.77 -15.82 -2.69
N GLN A 90 -19.64 -16.80 -2.94
CA GLN A 90 -20.29 -17.58 -1.88
C GLN A 90 -19.27 -18.33 -1.03
N LYS A 91 -18.25 -18.96 -1.64
CA LYS A 91 -17.17 -19.62 -0.89
C LYS A 91 -16.33 -18.64 -0.08
N PHE A 92 -16.19 -17.40 -0.57
CA PHE A 92 -15.46 -16.34 0.13
C PHE A 92 -16.19 -15.85 1.40
N LEU A 93 -17.50 -15.70 1.31
CA LEU A 93 -18.36 -15.31 2.44
C LEU A 93 -18.66 -16.47 3.39
N PHE A 94 -18.86 -17.67 2.84
CA PHE A 94 -19.27 -18.87 3.54
C PHE A 94 -18.25 -19.98 3.28
N PRO A 95 -17.09 -19.96 3.95
CA PRO A 95 -16.01 -20.93 3.72
C PRO A 95 -16.44 -22.40 3.84
N GLN A 96 -17.40 -22.69 4.72
CA GLN A 96 -17.99 -24.02 4.92
C GLN A 96 -19.41 -24.16 4.37
N GLY A 97 -19.83 -23.21 3.52
CA GLY A 97 -21.22 -23.12 3.07
C GLY A 97 -22.19 -22.65 4.15
N LEU A 98 -23.47 -22.90 3.92
CA LEU A 98 -24.60 -22.51 4.76
C LEU A 98 -25.31 -23.77 5.27
N PRO A 99 -24.80 -24.43 6.33
CA PRO A 99 -25.51 -25.54 6.96
C PRO A 99 -26.88 -25.09 7.46
N PHE A 100 -27.87 -25.96 7.26
CA PHE A 100 -29.23 -25.83 7.78
C PHE A 100 -29.43 -26.86 8.89
N ASN A 101 -29.88 -26.41 10.06
CA ASN A 101 -30.03 -27.27 11.24
C ASN A 101 -31.47 -27.79 11.46
N GLY A 102 -32.36 -27.60 10.49
CA GLY A 102 -33.79 -27.95 10.61
C GLY A 102 -34.69 -26.73 10.79
N ASP A 103 -34.18 -25.65 11.38
CA ASP A 103 -34.94 -24.41 11.62
C ASP A 103 -34.25 -23.17 11.02
N ASN A 104 -32.93 -23.08 11.12
CA ASN A 104 -32.15 -21.90 10.75
C ASN A 104 -30.92 -22.25 9.91
N PHE A 105 -30.50 -21.30 9.08
CA PHE A 105 -29.18 -21.31 8.45
C PHE A 105 -28.16 -20.66 9.39
N GLY A 106 -26.98 -21.26 9.48
CA GLY A 106 -25.88 -20.73 10.29
C GLY A 106 -24.55 -20.80 9.56
N THR A 107 -23.62 -19.93 9.93
CA THR A 107 -22.24 -19.95 9.42
C THR A 107 -21.29 -20.19 10.57
N PRO A 108 -20.73 -21.41 10.71
CA PRO A 108 -19.86 -21.74 11.84
C PRO A 108 -18.49 -21.04 11.78
N ILE A 109 -18.13 -20.47 10.63
CA ILE A 109 -16.85 -19.79 10.40
C ILE A 109 -17.10 -18.39 9.84
N LEU A 110 -16.32 -17.43 10.35
CA LEU A 110 -16.29 -16.06 9.84
C LEU A 110 -15.89 -16.00 8.36
N ALA A 111 -16.54 -15.13 7.61
CA ALA A 111 -16.19 -14.82 6.23
C ALA A 111 -14.71 -14.42 6.10
N TYR A 112 -14.06 -14.75 4.99
CA TYR A 112 -12.63 -14.47 4.82
C TYR A 112 -12.29 -12.97 4.85
N CYS A 113 -13.21 -12.09 4.47
CA CYS A 113 -13.03 -10.64 4.53
C CYS A 113 -12.94 -10.06 5.95
N ILE A 114 -13.46 -10.77 6.96
CA ILE A 114 -13.48 -10.32 8.37
C ILE A 114 -12.74 -11.28 9.31
N LYS A 115 -12.22 -12.39 8.78
CA LYS A 115 -11.46 -13.36 9.57
C LYS A 115 -10.15 -12.69 10.03
N PRO A 116 -9.95 -12.51 11.35
CA PRO A 116 -8.72 -11.90 11.84
C PRO A 116 -7.52 -12.77 11.45
N LYS A 117 -6.50 -12.15 10.89
CA LYS A 117 -5.19 -12.78 10.72
C LYS A 117 -4.51 -12.71 12.08
N TRP A 118 -4.45 -13.82 12.81
CA TRP A 118 -3.79 -13.92 14.13
C TRP A 118 -2.26 -13.74 14.08
N SER A 119 -1.73 -13.18 12.99
CA SER A 119 -0.30 -12.94 12.75
C SER A 119 0.07 -11.45 12.90
N ILE A 120 -0.52 -10.76 13.88
CA ILE A 120 -0.06 -9.46 14.39
C ILE A 120 0.04 -9.58 15.92
N THR A 121 1.23 -10.00 16.35
CA THR A 121 1.93 -9.89 17.65
C THR A 121 1.10 -9.91 18.96
N PRO A 122 1.40 -10.80 19.93
CA PRO A 122 1.07 -10.51 21.31
C PRO A 122 2.04 -9.44 21.82
N GLN A 123 1.71 -8.16 21.62
CA GLN A 123 2.11 -7.18 22.63
C GLN A 123 1.33 -7.54 23.90
N LYS A 124 1.94 -8.35 24.77
CA LYS A 124 1.51 -8.44 26.16
C LYS A 124 1.66 -7.02 26.73
N SER A 125 0.59 -6.25 26.73
CA SER A 125 0.52 -5.05 27.55
C SER A 125 0.79 -5.48 28.99
N LEU A 126 1.83 -4.90 29.61
CA LEU A 126 2.16 -5.13 31.02
C LEU A 126 1.09 -4.57 31.97
N ILE A 127 0.12 -3.81 31.44
CA ILE A 127 -0.84 -3.01 32.21
C ILE A 127 -2.26 -3.59 32.12
N VAL A 128 -2.56 -4.41 31.10
CA VAL A 128 -3.91 -4.96 30.90
C VAL A 128 -3.84 -6.47 30.68
N PRO A 129 -4.32 -7.29 31.63
CA PRO A 129 -4.40 -8.72 31.44
C PRO A 129 -5.37 -9.07 30.32
N ALA A 130 -4.94 -9.93 29.40
CA ALA A 130 -5.79 -10.46 28.34
C ALA A 130 -6.93 -11.27 28.97
N ARG A 131 -8.18 -10.80 28.81
CA ARG A 131 -9.37 -11.58 29.17
C ARG A 131 -9.53 -12.73 28.18
N ILE A 132 -9.15 -13.93 28.61
CA ILE A 132 -9.52 -15.17 27.94
C ILE A 132 -11.01 -15.38 28.22
N ARG A 133 -11.86 -15.23 27.20
CA ARG A 133 -13.24 -15.74 27.27
C ARG A 133 -13.18 -17.25 27.09
N THR A 134 -13.37 -17.98 28.18
CA THR A 134 -13.71 -19.41 28.14
C THR A 134 -15.19 -19.52 27.77
N PHE A 135 -15.49 -20.35 26.78
CA PHE A 135 -16.84 -20.83 26.50
C PHE A 135 -17.26 -21.86 27.54
#